data_AF-A0A0F9EBC1-F1
#
_entry.id   AF-A0A0F9EBC1-F1
#
_cell.length_a   1.000
_cell.length_b   1.000
_cell.length_c   1.000
_cell.angle_alpha   90.00
_cell.angle_beta   90.00
_cell.angle_gamma   90.00
#
_symmetry.space_group_name_H-M   'P 1'
#
loop_
_entity.id
_entity.type
_entity.pdbx_description
1 polymer ?
#
loop_
_entity_poly.entity_id
_entity_poly.type
_entity_poly.pdbx_seq_one_letter_code
_entity_poly.pdbx_strand_id
1 'polypeptide(L)'
;MADSVLPPVIRALLHPAAYPHPVDRVKLIQTHISYVLLAGEHVYKVKKPVDFGFLDFSTLGKRRYYCRQEVILNARLCPDTY
;
A
#
# COMPACT_ATOMS: atom_id res chain seq x y z
N MET A 1 -10.92 6.48 -18.60
CA MET A 1 -9.74 6.39 -17.73
C MET A 1 -10.03 5.31 -16.71
N ALA A 2 -9.21 4.25 -16.66
CA ALA A 2 -9.61 2.93 -16.19
C ALA A 2 -10.37 2.94 -14.85
N ASP A 3 -11.66 2.65 -14.91
CA ASP A 3 -12.42 2.05 -13.82
C ASP A 3 -11.86 0.64 -13.57
N SER A 4 -10.64 0.58 -13.05
CA SER A 4 -10.07 -0.69 -12.62
C SER A 4 -10.82 -1.08 -11.35
N VAL A 5 -11.67 -2.09 -11.46
CA VAL A 5 -12.29 -2.75 -10.31
C VAL A 5 -11.20 -3.03 -9.28
N LEU A 6 -11.23 -2.32 -8.16
CA LEU A 6 -10.23 -2.46 -7.09
C LEU A 6 -10.23 -3.91 -6.60
N PRO A 7 -9.07 -4.50 -6.25
CA PRO A 7 -9.04 -5.85 -5.66
C PRO A 7 -9.95 -5.94 -4.44
N PRO A 8 -10.62 -7.08 -4.17
CA PRO A 8 -11.55 -7.22 -3.06
C PRO A 8 -10.99 -6.77 -1.70
N VAL A 9 -9.72 -7.10 -1.43
CA VAL A 9 -9.02 -6.67 -0.21
C VAL A 9 -8.87 -5.15 -0.11
N ILE A 10 -8.61 -4.46 -1.23
CA ILE A 10 -8.49 -3.00 -1.24
C ILE A 10 -9.85 -2.35 -1.00
N ARG A 11 -10.93 -2.90 -1.59
CA ARG A 11 -12.29 -2.43 -1.30
C ARG A 11 -12.66 -2.62 0.17
N ALA A 12 -12.33 -3.76 0.76
CA ALA A 12 -12.56 -4.01 2.18
C ALA A 12 -11.84 -2.98 3.06
N LEU A 13 -10.59 -2.64 2.73
CA LEU A 13 -9.79 -1.65 3.45
C LEU A 13 -10.27 -0.20 3.25
N LEU A 14 -11.24 0.08 2.36
CA LEU A 14 -11.87 1.40 2.28
C LEU A 14 -12.87 1.65 3.41
N HIS A 15 -13.32 0.60 4.11
CA HIS A 15 -14.24 0.75 5.23
C HIS A 15 -13.47 1.17 6.49
N PRO A 16 -13.87 2.25 7.19
CA PRO A 16 -13.18 2.67 8.40
C PRO A 16 -13.15 1.61 9.51
N ALA A 17 -14.17 0.75 9.58
CA ALA A 17 -14.23 -0.38 10.52
C ALA A 17 -13.21 -1.51 10.23
N ALA A 18 -12.46 -1.44 9.12
CA ALA A 18 -11.41 -2.41 8.81
C ALA A 18 -10.13 -2.19 9.62
N TYR A 19 -10.04 -1.09 10.39
CA TYR A 19 -8.86 -0.71 11.15
C TYR A 19 -9.10 -0.85 12.65
N PRO A 20 -8.06 -1.23 13.43
CA PRO A 20 -8.18 -1.39 14.88
C PRO A 20 -8.16 -0.06 15.65
N HIS A 21 -7.98 1.07 14.95
CA HIS A 21 -7.93 2.41 15.51
C HIS A 21 -9.07 3.28 14.94
N PRO A 22 -9.42 4.40 15.58
CA PRO A 22 -10.45 5.31 15.08
C PRO A 22 -10.09 5.88 13.70
N VAL A 23 -10.98 5.68 12.74
CA VAL A 23 -10.87 6.23 11.38
C VAL A 23 -12.22 6.82 11.01
N ASP A 24 -12.26 8.09 10.63
CA ASP A 24 -13.49 8.72 10.13
C ASP A 24 -13.70 8.44 8.65
N ARG A 25 -12.60 8.52 7.88
CA ARG A 25 -12.62 8.32 6.43
C ARG A 25 -11.30 7.73 5.95
N VAL A 26 -11.40 6.81 4.99
CA VAL A 26 -10.24 6.27 4.27
C VAL A 26 -10.11 6.99 2.92
N LYS A 27 -8.95 7.58 2.65
CA LYS A 27 -8.63 8.12 1.32
C LYS A 27 -7.69 7.16 0.59
N LEU A 28 -8.11 6.69 -0.57
CA LEU A 28 -7.27 5.88 -1.45
C LEU A 28 -6.52 6.76 -2.45
N ILE A 29 -5.20 6.60 -2.47
CA ILE A 29 -4.31 7.12 -3.50
C ILE A 29 -3.71 5.94 -4.24
N GLN A 30 -3.73 5.99 -5.57
CA GLN A 30 -3.16 4.96 -6.42
C GLN A 30 -1.92 5.48 -7.12
N THR A 31 -0.87 4.67 -7.11
CA THR A 31 0.31 4.85 -7.96
C THR A 31 0.35 3.71 -8.98
N HIS A 32 1.35 3.75 -9.87
CA HIS A 32 1.62 2.66 -10.81
C HIS A 32 1.86 1.31 -10.10
N ILE A 33 2.46 1.33 -8.92
CA ILE A 33 2.95 0.12 -8.23
C ILE A 33 2.32 -0.14 -6.86
N SER A 34 1.47 0.75 -6.35
CA SER A 34 0.93 0.65 -4.99
C SER A 34 -0.46 1.26 -4.85
N TYR A 35 -1.23 0.70 -3.91
CA TYR A 35 -2.37 1.34 -3.27
C TYR A 35 -1.89 1.97 -1.96
N VAL A 36 -2.27 3.20 -1.69
CA VAL A 36 -1.96 3.92 -0.45
C VAL A 36 -3.28 4.34 0.18
N LEU A 37 -3.58 3.80 1.36
CA LEU A 37 -4.77 4.12 2.13
C LEU A 37 -4.39 5.02 3.29
N LEU A 38 -4.89 6.25 3.28
CA LEU A 38 -4.75 7.18 4.40
C LEU A 38 -5.94 6.95 5.33
N ALA A 39 -5.66 6.49 6.55
CA ALA A 39 -6.65 6.08 7.54
C ALA A 39 -6.33 6.74 8.88
N GLY A 40 -6.84 7.97 9.08
CA GLY A 40 -6.50 8.80 10.23
C GLY A 40 -5.01 9.16 10.25
N GLU A 41 -4.35 8.93 11.39
CA GLU A 41 -2.91 9.17 11.56
C GLU A 41 -2.02 8.10 10.90
N HIS A 42 -2.62 7.01 10.41
CA HIS A 42 -1.87 5.89 9.84
C HIS A 42 -1.99 5.84 8.32
N VAL A 43 -0.92 5.35 7.68
CA VAL A 43 -0.88 5.08 6.25
C VAL A 43 -0.63 3.59 6.01
N TYR A 44 -1.51 2.96 5.24
CA TYR A 44 -1.36 1.57 4.83
C TYR A 44 -1.01 1.50 3.35
N LYS A 45 0.10 0.85 3.01
CA LYS A 45 0.59 0.74 1.63
C LYS A 45 0.63 -0.71 1.18
N VAL A 46 -0.01 -0.99 0.05
CA VAL A 46 -0.09 -2.33 -0.54
C VAL A 46 0.52 -2.32 -1.94
N LYS A 47 1.53 -3.17 -2.18
CA LYS A 47 2.17 -3.32 -3.50
C LYS A 47 1.25 -4.07 -4.47
N LYS A 48 1.07 -3.52 -5.68
CA LYS A 48 0.30 -4.14 -6.77
C LYS A 48 1.07 -5.35 -7.33
N PRO A 49 0.38 -6.43 -7.76
CA PRO A 49 1.01 -7.60 -8.36
C PRO A 49 1.37 -7.33 -9.84
N VAL A 50 2.40 -6.53 -10.07
CA VAL A 50 2.84 -6.10 -11.41
C VAL A 50 4.25 -6.57 -11.70
N ASP A 51 4.58 -6.70 -12.99
CA ASP A 51 5.93 -6.88 -13.48
C ASP A 51 6.15 -5.91 -14.66
N PHE A 52 7.14 -5.02 -14.54
CA PHE A 52 7.50 -4.05 -15.56
C PHE A 52 8.86 -4.36 -16.21
N GLY A 53 9.44 -5.53 -15.97
CA GLY A 53 10.76 -5.94 -16.46
C GLY A 53 11.93 -5.36 -15.65
N PHE A 54 11.80 -4.14 -15.14
CA PHE A 54 12.76 -3.54 -14.19
C PHE A 54 12.29 -3.60 -12.73
N LEU A 55 11.04 -4.01 -12.50
CA LEU A 55 10.43 -4.12 -11.18
C LEU A 55 9.43 -5.26 -11.19
N ASP A 56 9.61 -6.22 -10.29
CA ASP A 56 8.77 -7.42 -10.24
C ASP A 56 8.16 -7.65 -8.85
N PHE A 57 6.86 -7.43 -8.76
CA PHE A 57 5.98 -7.68 -7.62
C PHE A 57 4.97 -8.81 -7.88
N SER A 58 5.20 -9.62 -8.91
CA SER A 58 4.27 -10.68 -9.35
C SER A 58 3.91 -11.66 -8.24
N THR A 59 4.87 -12.04 -7.40
CA THR A 59 4.66 -13.00 -6.30
C THR A 59 4.54 -12.32 -4.94
N LEU A 60 3.88 -12.99 -3.99
CA LEU A 60 3.79 -12.50 -2.61
C LEU A 60 5.18 -12.41 -1.95
N GLY A 61 6.06 -13.38 -2.23
CA GLY A 61 7.44 -13.39 -1.71
C GLY A 61 8.24 -12.17 -2.19
N LYS A 62 8.16 -11.84 -3.48
CA LYS A 62 8.80 -10.64 -4.05
C LYS A 62 8.24 -9.37 -3.42
N ARG A 63 6.91 -9.25 -3.30
CA ARG A 63 6.28 -8.10 -2.62
C ARG A 63 6.75 -7.95 -1.17
N ARG A 64 6.82 -9.04 -0.39
CA ARG A 64 7.31 -9.01 0.99
C ARG A 64 8.77 -8.55 1.07
N TYR A 65 9.61 -9.03 0.16
CA TYR A 65 11.01 -8.60 0.07
C TYR A 65 11.10 -7.09 -0.17
N TYR A 66 10.43 -6.58 -1.21
CA TYR A 66 10.49 -5.16 -1.55
C TYR A 66 9.83 -4.24 -0.51
N CYS A 67 8.78 -4.68 0.18
CA CYS A 67 8.23 -3.90 1.31
C CYS A 67 9.26 -3.72 2.43
N ARG A 68 10.06 -4.75 2.73
CA ARG A 68 11.15 -4.63 3.73
C ARG A 68 12.27 -3.73 3.25
N GLN A 69 12.65 -3.83 1.97
CA GLN A 69 13.65 -2.94 1.39
C GLN A 69 13.19 -1.48 1.44
N GLU A 70 11.92 -1.19 1.16
CA GLU A 70 11.36 0.16 1.27
C GLU A 70 11.54 0.75 2.66
N VAL A 71 11.23 -0.02 3.72
CA VAL A 71 11.46 0.41 5.11
C VAL A 71 12.95 0.64 5.38
N ILE A 72 13.80 -0.34 5.10
CA ILE A 72 15.25 -0.27 5.37
C ILE A 72 15.91 0.93 4.67
N LEU A 73 15.49 1.23 3.44
CA LEU A 73 16.07 2.31 2.65
C LEU A 73 15.51 3.68 3.07
N ASN A 74 14.20 3.79 3.30
CA ASN A 74 13.57 5.06 3.63
C ASN A 74 13.80 5.50 5.08
N ALA A 75 13.95 4.57 6.03
CA ALA A 75 14.24 4.88 7.43
C ALA A 75 15.56 5.67 7.60
N ARG A 76 16.50 5.54 6.66
CA ARG A 76 17.75 6.33 6.65
C ARG A 76 17.50 7.83 6.42
N LEU A 77 16.39 8.17 5.77
CA LEU A 77 16.01 9.53 5.42
C LEU A 77 14.89 10.07 6.33
N CYS A 78 14.01 9.19 6.83
CA CYS A 78 12.88 9.54 7.68
C CYS A 78 12.65 8.46 8.76
N PRO A 79 13.52 8.38 9.78
CA PRO A 79 13.50 7.28 10.77
C PRO A 79 12.24 7.28 11.65
N ASP A 80 11.65 8.44 11.90
CA ASP A 80 10.45 8.54 12.74
C ASP A 80 9.15 8.19 11.99
N THR A 81 9.24 7.90 10.69
CA THR A 81 8.09 7.55 9.83
C THR A 81 8.16 6.12 9.28
N TYR A 82 9.36 5.57 9.04
CA TYR A 82 9.57 4.27 8.39
C TYR A 82 10.28 3.26 9.28
#